data_AF-A6L259-F1
#
_entry.id   AF-A6L259-F1
#
_cell.length_a   1.000
_cell.length_b   1.000
_cell.length_c   1.000
_cell.angle_alpha   90.00
_cell.angle_beta   90.00
_cell.angle_gamma   90.00
#
_symmetry.space_group_name_H-M   'P 1'
#
loop_
_entity.id
_entity.type
_entity.pdbx_description
1 polymer ?
#
loop_
_entity_poly.entity_id
_entity_poly.type
_entity_poly.pdbx_seq_one_letter_code
_entity_poly.pdbx_strand_id
1 'polypeptide(L)'
;MTMQDKNTATGELSYFETTLLLYLKESHPHIAGDKELVRTRTDEAAAGYERAIRDGLSVMQALQLVEAVLYQDLRFSRFDTVFEVVSEWFPEVRPEKRTGFCLKVLPPAEAVFNKYPIDDRFESSPSYHTLTIELTGFIQSYIEKYGI
;
A
#
# COMPACT_ATOMS: atom_id res chain seq x y z
N MET A 1 -17.09 29.36 -25.48
CA MET A 1 -17.28 28.11 -26.24
C MET A 1 -16.51 27.04 -25.50
N THR A 2 -17.15 26.40 -24.52
CA THR A 2 -16.55 25.37 -23.66
C THR A 2 -16.63 24.05 -24.39
N MET A 3 -15.57 23.68 -25.11
CA MET A 3 -15.41 22.29 -25.52
C MET A 3 -15.03 21.50 -24.28
N GLN A 4 -15.89 20.53 -23.98
CA GLN A 4 -15.82 19.69 -22.81
C GLN A 4 -14.69 18.68 -23.02
N ASP A 5 -13.63 18.82 -22.23
CA ASP A 5 -12.55 17.85 -22.03
C ASP A 5 -13.08 16.57 -21.35
N LYS A 6 -14.02 15.86 -21.98
CA LYS A 6 -14.49 14.56 -21.48
C LYS A 6 -13.45 13.45 -21.68
N ASN A 7 -12.51 13.66 -22.59
CA ASN A 7 -11.54 12.64 -22.99
C ASN A 7 -10.33 12.56 -22.04
N THR A 8 -9.91 13.68 -21.45
CA THR A 8 -8.85 13.71 -20.43
C THR A 8 -9.34 13.11 -19.12
N ALA A 9 -10.54 13.48 -18.65
CA ALA A 9 -11.12 12.92 -17.42
C ALA A 9 -11.26 11.39 -17.48
N THR A 10 -11.65 10.83 -18.63
CA THR A 10 -11.76 9.37 -18.81
C THR A 10 -10.38 8.69 -18.87
N GLY A 11 -9.38 9.33 -19.49
CA GLY A 11 -8.01 8.81 -19.54
C GLY A 11 -7.28 8.89 -18.20
N GLU A 12 -7.51 9.96 -17.43
CA GLU A 12 -6.94 10.18 -16.10
C GLU A 12 -7.51 9.20 -15.07
N LEU A 13 -8.84 8.98 -15.07
CA LEU A 13 -9.47 7.92 -14.28
C LEU A 13 -8.84 6.55 -14.58
N SER A 14 -8.67 6.21 -15.86
CA SER A 14 -8.02 4.97 -16.28
C SER A 14 -6.57 4.87 -15.82
N TYR A 15 -5.83 5.99 -15.79
CA TYR A 15 -4.44 6.03 -15.33
C TYR A 15 -4.33 5.87 -13.81
N PHE A 16 -5.13 6.60 -13.03
CA PHE A 16 -5.14 6.53 -11.57
C PHE A 16 -5.56 5.15 -11.08
N GLU A 17 -6.60 4.56 -11.69
CA GLU A 17 -7.05 3.21 -11.38
C GLU A 17 -5.97 2.16 -11.66
N THR A 18 -5.36 2.21 -12.84
CA THR A 18 -4.30 1.26 -13.21
C THR A 18 -3.12 1.34 -12.25
N THR A 19 -2.72 2.55 -11.89
CA THR A 19 -1.58 2.79 -11.00
C THR A 19 -1.87 2.31 -9.59
N LEU A 20 -3.05 2.61 -9.04
CA LEU A 20 -3.44 2.14 -7.71
C LEU A 20 -3.57 0.62 -7.66
N LEU A 21 -4.15 -0.02 -8.69
CA LEU A 21 -4.26 -1.47 -8.76
C LEU A 21 -2.89 -2.15 -8.79
N LEU A 22 -1.93 -1.60 -9.53
CA LEU A 22 -0.56 -2.11 -9.55
C LEU A 22 0.08 -2.00 -8.17
N TYR A 23 -0.02 -0.82 -7.54
CA TYR A 23 0.52 -0.56 -6.21
C TYR A 23 -0.06 -1.51 -5.16
N LEU A 24 -1.38 -1.71 -5.15
CA LEU A 24 -2.03 -2.64 -4.23
C LEU A 24 -1.60 -4.09 -4.51
N LYS A 25 -1.43 -4.48 -5.77
CA LYS A 25 -1.00 -5.85 -6.10
C LYS A 25 0.42 -6.15 -5.61
N GLU A 26 1.30 -5.17 -5.69
CA GLU A 26 2.70 -5.30 -5.31
C GLU A 26 2.87 -5.22 -3.78
N SER A 27 2.35 -4.14 -3.18
CA SER A 27 2.61 -3.82 -1.78
C SER A 27 1.48 -4.23 -0.85
N HIS A 28 0.24 -4.37 -1.31
CA HIS A 28 -0.93 -4.66 -0.46
C HIS A 28 -1.79 -5.82 -0.98
N PRO A 29 -1.21 -6.98 -1.32
CA PRO A 29 -1.92 -8.04 -2.04
C PRO A 29 -3.14 -8.60 -1.29
N HIS A 30 -3.22 -8.40 0.03
CA HIS A 30 -4.33 -8.77 0.90
C HIS A 30 -5.59 -7.91 0.69
N ILE A 31 -5.45 -6.69 0.16
CA ILE A 31 -6.57 -5.77 -0.15
C ILE A 31 -6.65 -5.40 -1.65
N ALA A 32 -5.79 -5.96 -2.50
CA ALA A 32 -5.79 -5.68 -3.95
C ALA A 32 -7.11 -6.04 -4.67
N GLY A 33 -7.97 -6.85 -4.05
CA GLY A 33 -9.31 -7.17 -4.55
C GLY A 33 -10.41 -6.20 -4.11
N ASP A 34 -10.10 -5.18 -3.30
CA ASP A 34 -11.08 -4.23 -2.78
C ASP A 34 -11.48 -3.20 -3.84
N LYS A 35 -12.58 -3.49 -4.54
CA LYS A 35 -13.11 -2.62 -5.60
C LYS A 35 -13.67 -1.31 -5.05
N GLU A 36 -14.13 -1.28 -3.81
CA GLU A 36 -14.71 -0.09 -3.21
C GLU A 36 -13.62 0.91 -2.82
N LEU A 37 -12.53 0.41 -2.22
CA LEU A 37 -11.32 1.20 -1.97
C LEU A 37 -10.78 1.81 -3.26
N VAL A 38 -10.56 0.98 -4.28
CA VAL A 38 -10.01 1.44 -5.57
C VAL A 38 -10.89 2.52 -6.18
N ARG A 39 -12.20 2.26 -6.31
CA ARG A 39 -13.14 3.23 -6.88
C ARG A 39 -13.18 4.53 -6.09
N THR A 40 -13.28 4.46 -4.77
CA THR A 40 -13.36 5.67 -3.92
C THR A 40 -12.10 6.52 -4.08
N ARG A 41 -10.92 5.89 -4.02
CA ARG A 41 -9.64 6.59 -4.17
C ARG A 41 -9.45 7.20 -5.56
N THR A 42 -9.86 6.50 -6.62
CA THR A 42 -9.72 7.01 -7.98
C THR A 42 -10.70 8.15 -8.28
N ASP A 43 -11.93 8.06 -7.78
CA ASP A 43 -12.94 9.13 -7.88
C ASP A 43 -12.46 10.39 -7.12
N GLU A 44 -11.93 10.23 -5.89
CA GLU A 44 -11.36 11.33 -5.10
C GLU A 44 -10.14 11.97 -5.79
N ALA A 45 -9.23 11.14 -6.33
CA ALA A 45 -8.06 11.58 -7.06
C ALA A 45 -8.43 12.38 -8.31
N ALA A 46 -9.36 11.88 -9.11
CA ALA A 46 -9.82 12.58 -10.32
C ALA A 46 -10.46 13.92 -9.99
N ALA A 47 -11.34 13.98 -8.98
CA ALA A 47 -11.94 15.23 -8.53
C ALA A 47 -10.90 16.23 -8.01
N GLY A 48 -9.88 15.74 -7.30
CA GLY A 48 -8.75 16.55 -6.82
C GLY A 48 -7.91 17.11 -7.97
N TYR A 49 -7.62 16.29 -8.98
CA TYR A 49 -6.90 16.68 -10.18
C TYR A 49 -7.64 17.78 -10.96
N GLU A 50 -8.92 17.56 -11.26
CA GLU A 50 -9.73 18.55 -11.98
C GLU A 50 -9.82 19.89 -11.25
N ARG A 51 -9.89 19.86 -9.92
CA ARG A 51 -9.87 21.08 -9.09
C ARG A 51 -8.51 21.77 -9.18
N ALA A 52 -7.41 21.05 -9.03
CA ALA A 52 -6.07 21.60 -9.11
C ALA A 52 -5.80 22.28 -10.46
N ILE A 53 -6.18 21.63 -11.57
CA ILE A 53 -6.04 22.21 -12.91
C ILE A 53 -6.89 23.49 -13.06
N ARG A 54 -8.13 23.47 -12.55
CA ARG A 54 -9.02 24.63 -12.56
C ARG A 54 -8.46 25.81 -11.76
N ASP A 55 -7.78 25.51 -10.65
CA ASP A 55 -7.14 26.50 -9.78
C ASP A 55 -5.79 27.01 -10.35
N GLY A 56 -5.41 26.54 -11.55
CA GLY A 56 -4.24 27.02 -12.28
C GLY A 56 -2.93 26.36 -11.88
N LEU A 57 -2.97 25.25 -11.14
CA LEU A 57 -1.77 24.48 -10.81
C LEU A 57 -1.21 23.84 -12.09
N SER A 58 0.11 23.65 -12.11
CA SER A 58 0.75 22.85 -13.15
C SER A 58 0.32 21.39 -13.04
N VAL A 59 0.36 20.66 -14.17
CA VAL A 59 0.08 19.22 -14.20
C VAL A 59 0.92 18.46 -13.18
N MET A 60 2.20 18.82 -13.01
CA MET A 60 3.08 18.20 -12.02
C MET A 60 2.56 18.39 -10.59
N GLN A 61 2.15 19.60 -10.22
CA GLN A 61 1.61 19.88 -8.88
C GLN A 61 0.26 19.19 -8.66
N ALA A 62 -0.59 19.14 -9.69
CA ALA A 62 -1.86 18.42 -9.62
C ALA A 62 -1.63 16.91 -9.40
N LEU A 63 -0.67 16.31 -10.10
CA LEU A 63 -0.31 14.89 -9.92
C LEU A 63 0.27 14.61 -8.52
N GLN A 64 1.04 15.52 -7.93
CA GLN A 64 1.52 15.37 -6.55
C GLN A 64 0.36 15.32 -5.53
N LEU A 65 -0.69 16.13 -5.73
CA LEU A 65 -1.89 16.08 -4.89
C LEU A 65 -2.67 14.78 -5.12
N VAL A 66 -2.72 14.29 -6.36
CA VAL A 66 -3.33 13.00 -6.68
C VAL A 66 -2.61 11.86 -5.98
N GLU A 67 -1.28 11.78 -6.05
CA GLU A 67 -0.51 10.74 -5.35
C GLU A 67 -0.73 10.76 -3.84
N ALA A 68 -0.86 11.96 -3.25
CA ALA A 68 -1.18 12.10 -1.84
C ALA A 68 -2.55 11.50 -1.49
N VAL A 69 -3.55 11.64 -2.38
CA VAL A 69 -4.88 11.04 -2.22
C VAL A 69 -4.86 9.53 -2.47
N LEU A 70 -4.26 9.10 -3.58
CA LEU A 70 -4.25 7.69 -4.00
C LEU A 70 -3.58 6.78 -2.98
N TYR A 71 -2.48 7.23 -2.38
CA TYR A 71 -1.68 6.42 -1.46
C TYR A 71 -1.91 6.73 0.00
N GLN A 72 -2.90 7.58 0.31
CA GLN A 72 -3.23 7.91 1.69
C GLN A 72 -3.58 6.64 2.48
N ASP A 73 -2.91 6.48 3.63
CA ASP A 73 -3.02 5.34 4.55
C ASP A 73 -2.52 4.01 3.95
N LEU A 74 -1.85 4.06 2.79
CA LEU A 74 -1.28 2.92 2.09
C LEU A 74 0.24 3.00 1.97
N ARG A 75 0.89 4.09 2.40
CA ARG A 75 2.35 4.25 2.23
C ARG A 75 3.11 3.24 3.08
N PHE A 76 2.64 3.01 4.30
CA PHE A 76 3.16 1.92 5.12
C PHE A 76 2.48 0.60 4.73
N SER A 77 3.24 -0.33 4.17
CA SER A 77 2.75 -1.67 3.90
C SER A 77 3.15 -2.67 4.98
N ARG A 78 2.14 -3.17 5.70
CA ARG A 78 2.32 -4.31 6.61
C ARG A 78 2.81 -5.55 5.88
N PHE A 79 2.33 -5.78 4.65
CA PHE A 79 2.74 -6.94 3.87
C PHE A 79 4.22 -6.83 3.47
N ASP A 80 4.67 -5.67 2.99
CA ASP A 80 6.06 -5.47 2.59
C ASP A 80 6.99 -5.59 3.79
N THR A 81 6.61 -5.04 4.96
CA THR A 81 7.40 -5.23 6.19
C THR A 81 7.52 -6.70 6.57
N VAL A 82 6.43 -7.48 6.53
CA VAL A 82 6.51 -8.93 6.77
C VAL A 82 7.38 -9.62 5.71
N PHE A 83 7.22 -9.24 4.44
CA PHE A 83 7.95 -9.83 3.33
C PHE A 83 9.46 -9.55 3.42
N GLU A 84 9.85 -8.35 3.81
CA GLU A 84 11.22 -7.93 4.07
C GLU A 84 11.81 -8.76 5.22
N VAL A 85 11.13 -8.82 6.36
CA VAL A 85 11.56 -9.61 7.53
C VAL A 85 11.73 -11.09 7.17
N VAL A 86 10.76 -11.69 6.47
CA VAL A 86 10.85 -13.08 5.97
C VAL A 86 12.04 -13.24 5.02
N SER A 87 12.25 -12.28 4.14
CA SER A 87 13.29 -12.35 3.12
C SER A 87 14.69 -12.27 3.70
N GLU A 88 14.90 -11.46 4.73
CA GLU A 88 16.18 -11.22 5.38
C GLU A 88 16.50 -12.29 6.43
N TRP A 89 15.54 -12.63 7.30
CA TRP A 89 15.80 -13.41 8.51
C TRP A 89 15.43 -14.89 8.40
N PHE A 90 14.64 -15.29 7.38
CA PHE A 90 14.11 -16.64 7.24
C PHE A 90 14.43 -17.25 5.85
N PRO A 91 15.72 -17.48 5.52
CA PRO A 91 16.12 -18.01 4.21
C PRO A 91 15.55 -19.40 3.89
N GLU A 92 15.10 -20.16 4.89
CA GLU A 92 14.36 -21.41 4.74
C GLU A 92 13.02 -21.25 4.01
N VAL A 93 12.41 -20.05 4.06
CA VAL A 93 11.26 -19.70 3.23
C VAL A 93 11.77 -19.30 1.85
N ARG A 94 11.79 -20.27 0.94
CA ARG A 94 12.26 -20.07 -0.44
C ARG A 94 11.54 -18.92 -1.14
N PRO A 95 12.22 -18.13 -1.99
CA PRO A 95 11.64 -16.98 -2.69
C PRO A 95 10.28 -17.25 -3.34
N GLU A 96 10.13 -18.40 -4.02
CA GLU A 96 8.89 -18.79 -4.70
C GLU A 96 7.69 -18.98 -3.76
N LYS A 97 7.94 -19.23 -2.47
CA LYS A 97 6.92 -19.46 -1.44
C LYS A 97 6.66 -18.23 -0.56
N ARG A 98 7.55 -17.22 -0.59
CA ARG A 98 7.50 -16.08 0.36
C ARG A 98 6.18 -15.34 0.34
N THR A 99 5.68 -14.99 -0.84
CA THR A 99 4.39 -14.28 -0.97
C THR A 99 3.26 -15.06 -0.30
N GLY A 100 3.16 -16.37 -0.60
CA GLY A 100 2.13 -17.23 -0.02
C GLY A 100 2.28 -17.41 1.49
N PHE A 101 3.51 -17.51 1.98
CA PHE A 101 3.80 -17.59 3.42
C PHE A 101 3.44 -16.28 4.14
N CYS A 102 3.87 -15.13 3.61
CA CYS A 102 3.59 -13.82 4.18
C CYS A 102 2.09 -13.55 4.25
N LEU A 103 1.32 -13.94 3.23
CA LEU A 103 -0.15 -13.82 3.25
C LEU A 103 -0.82 -14.68 4.35
N LYS A 104 -0.23 -15.82 4.73
CA LYS A 104 -0.74 -16.64 5.84
C LYS A 104 -0.37 -16.08 7.21
N VAL A 105 0.82 -15.49 7.31
CA VAL A 105 1.39 -14.92 8.55
C VAL A 105 0.83 -13.54 8.86
N LEU A 106 0.46 -12.76 7.86
CA LEU A 106 0.01 -11.38 8.01
C LEU A 106 -1.21 -11.26 8.96
N PRO A 107 -2.31 -12.03 8.81
CA PRO A 107 -3.46 -11.90 9.71
C PRO A 107 -3.14 -12.11 11.20
N PRO A 108 -2.41 -13.14 11.63
CA PRO A 108 -2.05 -13.26 13.04
C PRO A 108 -0.94 -12.28 13.47
N ALA A 109 -0.09 -11.80 12.54
CA ALA A 109 0.90 -10.75 12.83
C ALA A 109 0.28 -9.38 13.14
N GLU A 110 -1.01 -9.17 12.84
CA GLU A 110 -1.75 -7.97 13.28
C GLU A 110 -1.69 -7.75 14.80
N ALA A 111 -1.53 -8.81 15.60
CA ALA A 111 -1.33 -8.68 17.04
C ALA A 111 -0.05 -7.90 17.41
N VAL A 112 0.97 -7.93 16.54
CA VAL A 112 2.20 -7.13 16.70
C VAL A 112 1.97 -5.72 16.17
N PHE A 113 1.44 -5.58 14.95
CA PHE A 113 1.19 -4.27 14.33
C PHE A 113 0.28 -3.36 15.18
N ASN A 114 -0.75 -3.92 15.81
CA ASN A 114 -1.71 -3.18 16.64
C ASN A 114 -1.11 -2.54 17.91
N LYS A 115 0.14 -2.84 18.25
CA LYS A 115 0.87 -2.18 19.35
C LYS A 115 1.43 -0.81 18.96
N TYR A 116 1.45 -0.50 17.66
CA TYR A 116 2.11 0.68 17.12
C TYR A 116 1.12 1.63 16.45
N PRO A 117 1.33 2.95 16.55
CA PRO A 117 0.55 3.93 15.83
C PRO A 117 1.00 4.01 14.36
N ILE A 118 0.64 3.00 13.58
CA ILE A 118 1.02 2.91 12.16
C ILE A 118 0.29 3.99 11.37
N ASP A 119 1.06 4.91 10.82
CA ASP A 119 0.65 5.90 9.83
C ASP A 119 1.57 5.82 8.59
N ASP A 120 1.30 6.65 7.59
CA ASP A 120 2.06 6.73 6.33
C ASP A 120 3.55 7.10 6.49
N ARG A 121 3.97 7.54 7.67
CA ARG A 121 5.36 7.92 7.99
C ARG A 121 6.01 6.94 8.95
N PHE A 122 5.30 5.89 9.37
CA PHE A 122 5.73 5.00 10.44
C PHE A 122 7.08 4.34 10.15
N GLU A 123 7.36 4.01 8.90
CA GLU A 123 8.65 3.43 8.47
C GLU A 123 9.86 4.32 8.79
N SER A 124 9.68 5.64 8.77
CA SER A 124 10.72 6.61 9.15
C SER A 124 10.81 6.86 10.66
N SER A 125 9.92 6.26 11.44
CA SER A 125 9.88 6.45 12.88
C SER A 125 10.94 5.60 13.60
N PRO A 126 11.42 6.03 14.78
CA PRO A 126 12.32 5.21 15.60
C PRO A 126 11.71 3.86 16.02
N SER A 127 10.38 3.76 16.05
CA SER A 127 9.66 2.55 16.43
C SER A 127 9.63 1.48 15.34
N TYR A 128 9.97 1.82 14.08
CA TYR A 128 9.99 0.86 12.98
C TYR A 128 10.95 -0.30 13.25
N HIS A 129 12.16 -0.01 13.74
CA HIS A 129 13.13 -1.04 14.09
C HIS A 129 12.65 -1.97 15.22
N THR A 130 11.93 -1.43 16.20
CA THR A 130 11.34 -2.27 17.27
C THR A 130 10.25 -3.18 16.70
N LEU A 131 9.40 -2.66 15.81
CA LEU A 131 8.38 -3.46 15.13
C LEU A 131 9.02 -4.62 14.36
N THR A 132 10.09 -4.39 13.59
CA THR A 132 10.72 -5.46 12.81
C THR A 132 11.34 -6.54 13.71
N ILE A 133 11.96 -6.18 14.84
CA ILE A 133 12.44 -7.15 15.84
C ILE A 133 11.29 -8.00 16.39
N GLU A 134 10.18 -7.36 16.79
CA GLU A 134 9.02 -8.08 17.32
C GLU A 134 8.38 -9.00 16.27
N LEU A 135 8.31 -8.55 15.01
CA LEU A 135 7.85 -9.36 13.89
C LEU A 135 8.75 -10.57 13.66
N THR A 136 10.08 -10.41 13.69
CA THR A 136 11.01 -11.54 13.57
C THR A 136 10.76 -12.57 14.67
N GLY A 137 10.65 -12.14 15.93
CA GLY A 137 10.33 -13.06 17.03
C GLY A 137 8.98 -13.76 16.87
N PHE A 138 7.96 -13.02 16.41
CA PHE A 138 6.65 -13.57 16.13
C PHE A 138 6.66 -14.61 15.01
N ILE A 139 7.34 -14.34 13.90
CA ILE A 139 7.45 -15.22 12.73
C ILE A 139 8.19 -16.51 13.09
N GLN A 140 9.28 -16.41 13.87
CA GLN A 140 9.97 -17.58 14.41
C GLN A 140 9.01 -18.48 15.20
N SER A 141 8.24 -17.91 16.14
CA SER A 141 7.23 -18.65 16.92
C SER A 141 6.11 -19.22 16.05
N TYR A 142 5.71 -18.52 14.99
CA TYR A 142 4.71 -19.01 14.03
C TYR A 142 5.23 -20.26 13.30
N ILE A 143 6.46 -20.23 12.79
CA ILE A 143 7.08 -21.34 12.07
C ILE A 143 7.25 -22.56 12.99
N GLU A 144 7.68 -22.37 14.24
CA GLU A 144 7.82 -23.46 15.21
C GLU A 144 6.49 -24.16 15.49
N LYS A 145 5.39 -23.42 15.47
CA LYS A 145 4.06 -23.94 15.80
C LYS A 145 3.32 -24.53 14.60
N TYR A 146 3.47 -23.95 13.41
CA TYR A 146 2.64 -24.26 12.24
C TYR A 146 3.45 -24.70 11.01
N GLY A 147 4.77 -24.56 11.03
CA GLY A 147 5.63 -24.76 9.88
C GLY A 147 5.53 -23.62 8.85
N ILE A 148 6.11 -23.87 7.67
CA ILE A 148 6.14 -22.96 6.50
C ILE A 148 5.02 -23.32 5.52
#